data_AF-A0A1E5FT77-F1
#
_entry.id   AF-A0A1E5FT77-F1
#
_cell.length_a   1.000
_cell.length_b   1.000
_cell.length_c   1.000
_cell.angle_alpha   90.00
_cell.angle_beta   90.00
_cell.angle_gamma   90.00
#
_symmetry.space_group_name_H-M   'P 1'
#
loop_
_entity.id
_entity.type
_entity.pdbx_description
1 polymer ?
#
loop_
_entity_poly.entity_id
_entity_poly.type
_entity_poly.pdbx_seq_one_letter_code
_entity_poly.pdbx_strand_id
1 'polypeptide(L)'
;MKKLFNVSLLASAMFLAGCGDDSSSSGASTAIQYEQYIQDSLAQATSIKFQLTGADIAVPLPSFALMDATDGTLGLPTGGDDSLTNPIAAMNTMDGWSTSMPIIMDFEGTGLADGVATGGVYLLKLSGSLTSETEPSVAGILTLGTDFNVLSSASTDTFTIVFKDSLDASSEYVLALSNELSDVNGDPVGMSASYAALKSSAVTYTEGSLAQAQRVTQGVEKIFAGANAQGAITLDTENIIYSTWFTTESVGDSLFATKAATATGLASANGFVA
;
A
#
# COMPACT_ATOMS: atom_id res chain seq x y z
N MET A 1 16.18 15.53 -6.16
CA MET A 1 15.16 14.73 -6.88
C MET A 1 15.40 13.24 -6.61
N LYS A 2 14.92 12.70 -5.48
CA LYS A 2 14.85 11.24 -5.28
C LYS A 2 13.76 10.73 -6.24
N LYS A 3 14.17 10.17 -7.39
CA LYS A 3 13.24 9.62 -8.39
C LYS A 3 12.74 8.27 -7.87
N LEU A 4 11.51 8.23 -7.35
CA LEU A 4 10.96 7.08 -6.62
C LEU A 4 10.98 5.79 -7.47
N PHE A 5 10.72 5.87 -8.77
CA PHE A 5 10.80 4.70 -9.66
C PHE A 5 11.23 5.14 -11.07
N ASN A 6 12.43 4.76 -11.51
CA ASN A 6 12.85 4.90 -12.92
C ASN A 6 12.69 3.54 -13.60
N VAL A 7 11.62 3.31 -14.35
CA VAL A 7 11.53 2.14 -15.25
C VAL A 7 10.90 2.51 -16.59
N SER A 8 11.65 2.23 -17.66
CA SER A 8 11.33 2.49 -19.07
C SER A 8 10.51 1.36 -19.73
N LEU A 9 9.79 0.53 -18.95
CA LEU A 9 9.13 -0.66 -19.50
C LEU A 9 7.88 -1.11 -18.73
N LEU A 10 7.07 -0.17 -18.24
CA LEU A 10 5.64 -0.44 -18.10
C LEU A 10 5.05 -0.22 -19.49
N ALA A 11 5.01 -1.30 -20.27
CA ALA A 11 4.35 -1.29 -21.56
C ALA A 11 2.91 -0.84 -21.33
N SER A 12 2.58 0.36 -21.83
CA SER A 12 1.23 0.85 -21.99
C SER A 12 0.47 -0.10 -22.91
N ALA A 13 0.03 -1.24 -22.39
CA ALA A 13 -0.94 -2.09 -23.06
C ALA A 13 -2.27 -1.35 -22.95
N MET A 14 -2.54 -0.50 -23.94
CA MET A 14 -3.88 -0.03 -24.22
C MET A 14 -4.74 -1.28 -24.46
N PHE A 15 -5.59 -1.63 -23.50
CA PHE A 15 -6.56 -2.70 -23.65
C PHE A 15 -7.62 -2.25 -24.63
N LEU A 16 -7.39 -2.50 -25.92
CA LEU A 16 -8.46 -2.52 -26.89
C LEU A 16 -9.21 -3.85 -26.68
N ALA A 17 -10.23 -3.83 -25.83
CA ALA A 17 -11.17 -4.93 -25.70
C ALA A 17 -11.94 -5.07 -27.03
N GLY A 18 -11.38 -5.87 -27.93
CA GLY A 18 -12.05 -6.29 -29.16
C GLY A 18 -13.10 -7.35 -28.84
N CYS A 19 -14.34 -6.92 -28.60
CA CYS A 19 -15.50 -7.78 -28.73
C CYS A 19 -15.79 -7.93 -30.23
N GLY A 20 -15.23 -8.97 -30.86
CA GLY A 20 -15.32 -9.17 -32.31
C GLY A 20 -15.16 -10.63 -32.70
N ASP A 21 -16.27 -11.21 -33.10
CA ASP A 21 -16.52 -12.56 -33.59
C ASP A 21 -15.56 -13.01 -34.72
N ASP A 22 -15.17 -14.29 -34.67
CA ASP A 22 -14.51 -15.12 -35.69
C ASP A 22 -13.55 -14.45 -36.71
N SER A 23 -12.25 -14.43 -36.40
CA SER A 23 -11.19 -14.78 -37.38
C SER A 23 -9.80 -14.85 -36.72
N SER A 24 -9.13 -15.99 -36.87
CA SER A 24 -7.75 -16.23 -36.43
C SER A 24 -6.78 -15.23 -37.07
N SER A 25 -6.28 -14.28 -36.26
CA SER A 25 -5.15 -13.42 -36.60
C SER A 25 -3.94 -13.86 -35.78
N SER A 26 -3.02 -14.58 -36.43
CA SER A 26 -1.74 -15.03 -35.88
C SER A 26 -0.73 -13.88 -35.86
N GLY A 27 -1.04 -12.81 -35.14
CA GLY A 27 -0.05 -11.85 -34.66
C GLY A 27 0.35 -12.28 -33.26
N ALA A 28 1.62 -12.63 -33.02
CA ALA A 28 2.09 -12.85 -31.66
C ALA A 28 1.84 -11.56 -30.87
N SER A 29 0.88 -11.61 -29.95
CA SER A 29 0.60 -10.50 -29.03
C SER A 29 1.86 -10.22 -28.24
N THR A 30 2.46 -9.06 -28.45
CA THR A 30 3.54 -8.52 -27.59
C THR A 30 2.99 -7.98 -26.27
N ALA A 31 1.68 -8.10 -26.02
CA ALA A 31 1.09 -7.75 -24.74
C ALA A 31 1.38 -8.86 -23.73
N ILE A 32 1.97 -8.48 -22.59
CA ILE A 32 2.14 -9.37 -21.44
C ILE A 32 0.78 -10.02 -21.13
N GLN A 33 0.75 -11.34 -21.16
CA GLN A 33 -0.42 -12.12 -20.76
C GLN A 33 -0.29 -12.41 -19.27
N TYR A 34 -1.00 -11.64 -18.45
CA TYR A 34 -1.12 -11.93 -17.03
C TYR A 34 -1.96 -13.19 -16.81
N GLU A 35 -1.89 -13.73 -15.60
CA GLU A 35 -2.78 -14.78 -15.13
C GLU A 35 -4.26 -14.36 -15.27
N GLN A 36 -5.17 -15.31 -15.52
CA GLN A 36 -6.58 -15.00 -15.83
C GLN A 36 -7.25 -14.18 -14.73
N TYR A 37 -7.03 -14.52 -13.45
CA TYR A 37 -7.60 -13.77 -12.32
C TYR A 37 -7.11 -12.30 -12.27
N ILE A 38 -5.89 -12.02 -12.77
CA ILE A 38 -5.38 -10.64 -12.91
C ILE A 38 -6.12 -9.94 -14.05
N GLN A 39 -6.31 -10.61 -15.18
CA GLN A 39 -7.05 -10.04 -16.31
C GLN A 39 -8.50 -9.72 -15.93
N ASP A 40 -9.16 -10.61 -15.20
CA ASP A 40 -10.52 -10.43 -14.71
C ASP A 40 -10.62 -9.26 -13.71
N SER A 41 -9.60 -9.09 -12.87
CA SER A 41 -9.51 -7.96 -11.93
C SER A 41 -9.23 -6.63 -12.64
N LEU A 42 -8.36 -6.62 -13.65
CA LEU A 42 -8.05 -5.44 -14.47
C LEU A 42 -9.23 -5.00 -15.34
N ALA A 43 -10.19 -5.90 -15.61
CA ALA A 43 -11.39 -5.60 -16.37
C ALA A 43 -12.50 -4.93 -15.53
N GLN A 44 -12.34 -4.84 -14.20
CA GLN A 44 -13.34 -4.20 -13.34
C GLN A 44 -13.46 -2.71 -13.62
N ALA A 45 -14.69 -2.20 -13.54
CA ALA A 45 -15.00 -0.81 -13.90
C ALA A 45 -14.55 0.21 -12.84
N THR A 46 -14.21 -0.26 -11.64
CA THR A 46 -13.67 0.53 -10.53
C THR A 46 -12.45 -0.19 -9.99
N SER A 47 -11.35 0.52 -9.73
CA SER A 47 -10.09 -0.10 -9.27
C SER A 47 -9.37 0.76 -8.23
N ILE A 48 -8.54 0.12 -7.41
CA ILE A 48 -7.66 0.81 -6.46
C ILE A 48 -6.71 1.75 -7.20
N LYS A 49 -6.59 3.00 -6.74
CA LYS A 49 -5.67 3.97 -7.31
C LYS A 49 -4.25 3.73 -6.80
N PHE A 50 -3.53 2.88 -7.51
CA PHE A 50 -2.12 2.57 -7.24
C PHE A 50 -1.31 2.64 -8.53
N GLN A 51 -0.37 3.57 -8.60
CA GLN A 51 0.47 3.82 -9.75
C GLN A 51 1.91 4.12 -9.31
N LEU A 52 2.86 3.26 -9.70
CA LEU A 52 4.26 3.38 -9.29
C LEU A 52 5.12 4.22 -10.24
N THR A 53 4.67 4.46 -11.47
CA THR A 53 5.44 5.16 -12.49
C THR A 53 4.58 6.10 -13.33
N GLY A 54 5.20 6.97 -14.12
CA GLY A 54 4.48 7.93 -14.97
C GLY A 54 4.27 9.28 -14.27
N ALA A 55 3.38 10.10 -14.83
CA ALA A 55 3.10 11.44 -14.32
C ALA A 55 2.18 11.41 -13.08
N ASP A 56 1.28 10.43 -13.01
CA ASP A 56 0.24 10.33 -11.99
C ASP A 56 0.60 9.26 -10.94
N ILE A 57 1.82 9.34 -10.39
CA ILE A 57 2.25 8.43 -9.32
C ILE A 57 1.30 8.58 -8.13
N ALA A 58 0.71 7.47 -7.70
CA ALA A 58 -0.22 7.39 -6.60
C ALA A 58 0.10 6.13 -5.79
N VAL A 59 0.48 6.28 -4.53
CA VAL A 59 0.77 5.15 -3.66
C VAL A 59 -0.11 5.29 -2.42
N PRO A 60 -1.02 4.34 -2.14
CA PRO A 60 -1.82 4.39 -0.95
C PRO A 60 -0.96 4.39 0.33
N LEU A 61 -1.42 5.13 1.35
CA LEU A 61 -0.74 5.27 2.63
C LEU A 61 -1.48 4.45 3.68
N PRO A 62 -0.78 3.73 4.58
CA PRO A 62 0.67 3.58 4.68
C PRO A 62 1.23 2.58 3.67
N SER A 63 2.51 2.72 3.29
CA SER A 63 3.17 1.78 2.38
C SER A 63 4.67 1.71 2.57
N PHE A 64 5.20 0.49 2.45
CA PHE A 64 6.65 0.22 2.42
C PHE A 64 7.37 0.98 1.29
N ALA A 65 6.66 1.27 0.18
CA ALA A 65 7.22 1.97 -0.96
C ALA A 65 7.56 3.43 -0.64
N LEU A 66 7.06 3.94 0.48
CA LEU A 66 7.26 5.29 0.98
C LEU A 66 8.00 5.27 2.33
N MET A 67 8.82 4.25 2.57
CA MET A 67 9.78 4.19 3.66
C MET A 67 11.21 4.19 3.10
N ASP A 68 12.14 4.82 3.81
CA ASP A 68 13.57 4.74 3.48
C ASP A 68 14.10 3.37 3.91
N ALA A 69 14.58 2.61 2.94
CA ALA A 69 15.08 1.25 3.15
C ALA A 69 16.38 1.20 3.99
N THR A 70 17.03 2.34 4.23
CA THR A 70 18.30 2.42 4.96
C THR A 70 18.09 2.59 6.45
N ASP A 71 17.17 3.47 6.85
CA ASP A 71 16.99 3.87 8.24
C ASP A 71 15.56 3.68 8.78
N GLY A 72 14.62 3.22 7.93
CA GLY A 72 13.24 2.91 8.34
C GLY A 72 12.36 4.14 8.53
N THR A 73 12.85 5.34 8.24
CA THR A 73 12.05 6.57 8.30
C THR A 73 11.08 6.68 7.13
N LEU A 74 10.12 7.60 7.22
CA LEU A 74 9.23 7.88 6.08
C LEU A 74 10.01 8.54 4.92
N GLY A 75 9.71 8.10 3.70
CA GLY A 75 10.35 8.52 2.45
C GLY A 75 9.39 9.25 1.51
N LEU A 76 8.52 10.12 2.04
CA LEU A 76 7.50 10.82 1.27
C LEU A 76 8.11 11.80 0.26
N PRO A 77 7.63 11.85 -0.99
CA PRO A 77 8.11 12.83 -1.97
C PRO A 77 7.77 14.27 -1.56
N THR A 78 8.79 15.08 -1.34
CA THR A 78 8.69 16.46 -0.83
C THR A 78 8.39 17.51 -1.91
N GLY A 79 8.27 17.11 -3.18
CA GLY A 79 8.19 18.03 -4.30
C GLY A 79 9.49 18.80 -4.58
N GLY A 80 10.60 18.41 -3.94
CA GLY A 80 11.91 19.06 -4.08
C GLY A 80 12.24 20.10 -3.01
N ASP A 81 11.35 20.29 -2.02
CA ASP A 81 11.61 21.12 -0.84
C ASP A 81 11.81 20.24 0.40
N ASP A 82 13.07 19.92 0.70
CA ASP A 82 13.44 19.07 1.84
C ASP A 82 13.60 19.87 3.15
N SER A 83 13.22 21.16 3.19
CA SER A 83 13.23 21.97 4.41
C SER A 83 12.19 21.48 5.40
N LEU A 84 12.50 21.50 6.71
CA LEU A 84 11.54 21.13 7.77
C LEU A 84 10.35 22.10 7.90
N THR A 85 10.36 23.22 7.18
CA THR A 85 9.18 24.09 7.02
C THR A 85 8.13 23.50 6.07
N ASN A 86 8.52 22.55 5.22
CA ASN A 86 7.60 21.73 4.44
C ASN A 86 7.08 20.60 5.34
N PRO A 87 5.76 20.51 5.58
CA PRO A 87 5.19 19.49 6.46
C PRO A 87 5.49 18.07 5.98
N ILE A 88 5.57 17.83 4.66
CA ILE A 88 5.92 16.50 4.12
C ILE A 88 7.38 16.14 4.47
N ALA A 89 8.30 17.09 4.32
CA ALA A 89 9.70 16.87 4.69
C ALA A 89 9.87 16.71 6.21
N ALA A 90 9.07 17.42 7.01
CA ALA A 90 9.05 17.24 8.46
C ALA A 90 8.53 15.84 8.85
N MET A 91 7.49 15.33 8.18
CA MET A 91 6.99 13.97 8.40
C MET A 91 8.04 12.89 8.10
N ASN A 92 8.94 13.13 7.14
CA ASN A 92 10.05 12.22 6.84
C ASN A 92 11.08 12.06 7.98
N THR A 93 10.96 12.83 9.07
CA THR A 93 11.76 12.62 10.28
C THR A 93 11.20 11.54 11.20
N MET A 94 9.99 11.05 10.92
CA MET A 94 9.33 10.00 11.70
C MET A 94 9.84 8.62 11.31
N ASP A 95 9.99 7.75 12.30
CA ASP A 95 10.48 6.37 12.20
C ASP A 95 9.35 5.34 12.01
N GLY A 96 8.32 5.73 11.27
CA GLY A 96 7.18 4.89 10.97
C GLY A 96 5.90 5.68 10.77
N TRP A 97 4.83 4.94 10.48
CA TRP A 97 3.49 5.47 10.28
C TRP A 97 2.78 5.69 11.62
N SER A 98 1.83 6.62 11.64
CA SER A 98 1.05 6.92 12.84
C SER A 98 0.31 5.69 13.35
N THR A 99 0.28 5.52 14.67
CA THR A 99 -0.47 4.44 15.34
C THR A 99 -1.99 4.64 15.34
N SER A 100 -2.48 5.84 15.05
CA SER A 100 -3.90 6.19 15.23
C SER A 100 -4.55 6.89 14.04
N MET A 101 -3.80 7.23 12.99
CA MET A 101 -4.41 7.82 11.80
C MET A 101 -5.25 6.80 11.04
N PRO A 102 -6.43 7.19 10.53
CA PRO A 102 -7.16 6.38 9.57
C PRO A 102 -6.31 6.10 8.33
N ILE A 103 -6.48 4.91 7.76
CA ILE A 103 -5.88 4.52 6.49
C ILE A 103 -6.88 4.83 5.38
N ILE A 104 -6.50 5.64 4.41
CA ILE A 104 -7.38 6.06 3.31
C ILE A 104 -6.86 5.46 2.01
N MET A 105 -7.74 4.75 1.32
CA MET A 105 -7.47 4.05 0.06
C MET A 105 -8.33 4.67 -1.03
N ASP A 106 -7.70 5.35 -1.98
CA ASP A 106 -8.37 5.98 -3.12
C ASP A 106 -8.67 4.96 -4.21
N PHE A 107 -9.82 5.11 -4.86
CA PHE A 107 -10.27 4.32 -6.00
C PHE A 107 -10.55 5.24 -7.19
N GLU A 108 -10.60 4.66 -8.38
CA GLU A 108 -10.94 5.37 -9.62
C GLU A 108 -11.79 4.49 -10.53
N GLY A 109 -12.53 5.13 -11.45
CA GLY A 109 -13.42 4.45 -12.39
C GLY A 109 -14.88 4.86 -12.20
N THR A 110 -15.78 3.88 -12.13
CA THR A 110 -17.23 4.12 -12.00
C THR A 110 -17.60 4.70 -10.63
N GLY A 111 -16.78 4.43 -9.61
CA GLY A 111 -16.86 5.05 -8.30
C GLY A 111 -17.48 4.14 -7.23
N LEU A 112 -17.42 4.58 -5.99
CA LEU A 112 -17.88 3.82 -4.83
C LEU A 112 -19.29 4.25 -4.37
N ALA A 113 -20.00 3.36 -3.65
CA ALA A 113 -21.19 3.74 -2.90
C ALA A 113 -20.84 4.22 -1.48
N ASP A 114 -21.67 5.06 -0.88
CA ASP A 114 -21.58 5.36 0.55
C ASP A 114 -21.97 4.13 1.38
N GLY A 115 -21.19 3.80 2.42
CA GLY A 115 -21.54 2.68 3.28
C GLY A 115 -20.45 2.24 4.24
N VAL A 116 -20.69 1.08 4.87
CA VAL A 116 -19.72 0.40 5.73
C VAL A 116 -19.42 -0.94 5.08
N ALA A 117 -18.16 -1.21 4.78
CA ALA A 117 -17.77 -2.50 4.23
C ALA A 117 -17.87 -3.58 5.32
N THR A 118 -18.35 -4.76 4.95
CA THR A 118 -18.52 -5.92 5.85
C THR A 118 -17.47 -7.01 5.63
N GLY A 119 -16.57 -6.81 4.67
CA GLY A 119 -15.50 -7.73 4.30
C GLY A 119 -14.46 -7.04 3.43
N GLY A 120 -13.51 -7.81 2.91
CA GLY A 120 -12.55 -7.34 1.91
C GLY A 120 -11.37 -6.51 2.41
N VAL A 121 -11.21 -6.38 3.73
CA VAL A 121 -10.04 -5.72 4.35
C VAL A 121 -9.45 -6.62 5.41
N TYR A 122 -8.17 -6.95 5.24
CA TYR A 122 -7.45 -7.90 6.10
C TYR A 122 -6.19 -7.23 6.65
N LEU A 123 -6.06 -7.18 7.97
CA LEU A 123 -4.93 -6.55 8.64
C LEU A 123 -4.33 -7.49 9.68
N LEU A 124 -3.04 -7.80 9.53
CA LEU A 124 -2.31 -8.72 10.40
C LEU A 124 -1.14 -7.99 11.04
N LYS A 125 -0.92 -8.25 12.33
CA LYS A 125 0.30 -7.86 13.03
C LYS A 125 1.35 -8.95 12.85
N LEU A 126 2.57 -8.56 12.53
CA LEU A 126 3.72 -9.46 12.39
C LEU A 126 4.56 -9.51 13.66
N SER A 127 5.29 -10.61 13.85
CA SER A 127 6.27 -10.76 14.93
C SER A 127 7.57 -9.98 14.71
N GLY A 128 7.77 -9.42 13.52
CA GLY A 128 8.98 -8.71 13.12
C GLY A 128 8.89 -8.19 11.68
N SER A 129 9.94 -7.51 11.24
CA SER A 129 9.99 -6.86 9.92
C SER A 129 10.12 -7.87 8.76
N LEU A 130 9.47 -7.57 7.63
CA LEU A 130 9.59 -8.34 6.39
C LEU A 130 11.00 -8.33 5.77
N THR A 131 11.81 -7.34 6.13
CA THR A 131 13.21 -7.23 5.67
C THR A 131 14.22 -7.77 6.67
N SER A 132 13.76 -8.33 7.79
CA SER A 132 14.65 -8.94 8.78
C SER A 132 15.19 -10.30 8.32
N GLU A 133 16.35 -10.70 8.86
CA GLU A 133 16.99 -11.99 8.55
C GLU A 133 16.14 -13.20 8.94
N THR A 134 15.21 -13.02 9.89
CA THR A 134 14.28 -14.07 10.33
C THR A 134 12.92 -13.80 9.72
N GLU A 135 12.40 -14.75 8.93
CA GLU A 135 11.06 -14.63 8.33
C GLU A 135 10.02 -14.40 9.44
N PRO A 136 9.23 -13.31 9.37
CA PRO A 136 8.26 -13.01 10.42
C PRO A 136 7.07 -13.97 10.37
N SER A 137 6.44 -14.14 11.52
CA SER A 137 5.19 -14.89 11.69
C SER A 137 4.04 -13.95 12.00
N VAL A 138 2.80 -14.42 11.84
CA VAL A 138 1.60 -13.67 12.25
C VAL A 138 1.52 -13.70 13.78
N ALA A 139 1.62 -12.53 14.40
CA ALA A 139 1.54 -12.33 15.85
C ALA A 139 0.15 -11.93 16.33
N GLY A 140 -0.67 -11.36 15.44
CA GLY A 140 -2.03 -10.93 15.76
C GLY A 140 -2.87 -10.69 14.51
N ILE A 141 -4.19 -10.74 14.68
CA ILE A 141 -5.17 -10.53 13.61
C ILE A 141 -6.07 -9.40 14.07
N LEU A 142 -6.15 -8.33 13.28
CA LEU A 142 -7.10 -7.25 13.51
C LEU A 142 -8.35 -7.57 12.69
N THR A 143 -9.50 -7.51 13.34
CA THR A 143 -10.78 -7.99 12.80
C THR A 143 -11.71 -6.81 12.50
N LEU A 144 -12.21 -6.76 11.27
CA LEU A 144 -13.23 -5.81 10.84
C LEU A 144 -14.47 -5.89 11.74
N GLY A 145 -15.01 -4.74 12.13
CA GLY A 145 -16.13 -4.61 13.05
C GLY A 145 -15.76 -4.81 14.53
N THR A 146 -14.56 -5.33 14.84
CA THR A 146 -14.05 -5.48 16.22
C THR A 146 -12.94 -4.48 16.52
N ASP A 147 -11.84 -4.52 15.76
CA ASP A 147 -10.65 -3.68 15.98
C ASP A 147 -10.64 -2.44 15.07
N PHE A 148 -11.31 -2.50 13.93
CA PHE A 148 -11.46 -1.37 13.02
C PHE A 148 -12.79 -1.44 12.25
N ASN A 149 -13.19 -0.33 11.63
CA ASN A 149 -14.30 -0.25 10.69
C ASN A 149 -13.80 0.26 9.33
N VAL A 150 -14.51 -0.03 8.26
CA VAL A 150 -14.18 0.44 6.91
C VAL A 150 -15.36 1.22 6.37
N LEU A 151 -15.16 2.50 6.09
CA LEU A 151 -16.16 3.42 5.58
C LEU A 151 -15.90 3.69 4.11
N SER A 152 -16.92 3.52 3.28
CA SER A 152 -16.89 3.87 1.86
C SER A 152 -17.53 5.25 1.66
N SER A 153 -16.94 6.08 0.81
CA SER A 153 -17.42 7.41 0.46
C SER A 153 -17.50 7.56 -1.05
N ALA A 154 -18.72 7.79 -1.57
CA ALA A 154 -18.98 8.08 -2.97
C ALA A 154 -18.47 9.48 -3.38
N SER A 155 -18.39 10.41 -2.43
CA SER A 155 -17.98 11.79 -2.72
C SER A 155 -16.48 11.93 -2.98
N THR A 156 -15.68 11.01 -2.45
CA THR A 156 -14.22 11.01 -2.52
C THR A 156 -13.65 9.78 -3.22
N ASP A 157 -14.49 8.80 -3.55
CA ASP A 157 -14.08 7.48 -4.04
C ASP A 157 -13.02 6.81 -3.16
N THR A 158 -13.26 6.80 -1.85
CA THR A 158 -12.32 6.23 -0.88
C THR A 158 -12.95 5.17 0.02
N PHE A 159 -12.18 4.13 0.32
CA PHE A 159 -12.36 3.37 1.55
C PHE A 159 -11.46 3.92 2.66
N THR A 160 -12.04 4.20 3.83
CA THR A 160 -11.32 4.68 5.02
C THR A 160 -11.39 3.63 6.12
N ILE A 161 -10.24 3.07 6.49
CA ILE A 161 -10.09 2.15 7.61
C ILE A 161 -9.88 2.99 8.88
N VAL A 162 -10.80 2.88 9.83
CA VAL A 162 -10.79 3.60 11.10
C VAL A 162 -10.58 2.61 12.24
N PHE A 163 -9.45 2.72 12.93
CA PHE A 163 -9.15 1.89 14.10
C PHE A 163 -9.97 2.30 15.32
N LYS A 164 -10.38 1.32 16.11
CA LYS A 164 -11.08 1.57 17.39
C LYS A 164 -10.11 1.88 18.52
N ASP A 165 -8.94 1.27 18.48
CA ASP A 165 -7.81 1.51 19.38
C ASP A 165 -6.56 1.81 18.55
N SER A 166 -5.60 2.53 19.13
CA SER A 166 -4.31 2.74 18.47
C SER A 166 -3.62 1.41 18.19
N LEU A 167 -2.98 1.30 17.03
CA LEU A 167 -2.05 0.22 16.73
C LEU A 167 -0.89 0.25 17.73
N ASP A 168 -0.32 -0.92 18.02
CA ASP A 168 0.90 -0.99 18.82
C ASP A 168 2.02 -0.22 18.13
N ALA A 169 2.75 0.60 18.90
CA ALA A 169 3.93 1.32 18.43
C ALA A 169 5.09 0.35 18.12
N SER A 170 6.06 0.81 17.33
CA SER A 170 7.26 0.04 16.95
C SER A 170 6.92 -1.37 16.45
N SER A 171 5.79 -1.50 15.76
CA SER A 171 5.23 -2.77 15.32
C SER A 171 5.00 -2.81 13.83
N GLU A 172 4.94 -4.03 13.31
CA GLU A 172 4.91 -4.34 11.88
C GLU A 172 3.55 -4.89 11.49
N TYR A 173 2.96 -4.36 10.42
CA TYR A 173 1.64 -4.75 9.96
C TYR A 173 1.60 -4.99 8.46
N VAL A 174 0.79 -5.96 8.05
CA VAL A 174 0.45 -6.18 6.63
C VAL A 174 -1.03 -5.99 6.41
N LEU A 175 -1.36 -5.30 5.33
CA LEU A 175 -2.72 -4.96 4.92
C LEU A 175 -2.98 -5.52 3.53
N ALA A 176 -4.13 -6.16 3.33
CA ALA A 176 -4.65 -6.54 2.03
C ALA A 176 -6.08 -6.06 1.84
N LEU A 177 -6.38 -5.63 0.63
CA LEU A 177 -7.71 -5.39 0.11
C LEU A 177 -8.05 -6.51 -0.87
N SER A 178 -9.29 -6.98 -0.87
CA SER A 178 -9.78 -8.00 -1.81
C SER A 178 -10.95 -7.50 -2.65
N ASN A 179 -11.27 -8.26 -3.69
CA ASN A 179 -12.43 -8.06 -4.57
C ASN A 179 -13.80 -8.32 -3.88
N GLU A 180 -13.83 -8.59 -2.57
CA GLU A 180 -15.06 -8.55 -1.78
C GLU A 180 -15.57 -7.12 -1.57
N LEU A 181 -14.70 -6.13 -1.75
CA LEU A 181 -15.09 -4.73 -1.82
C LEU A 181 -15.83 -4.48 -3.14
N SER A 182 -16.94 -3.76 -3.07
CA SER A 182 -17.81 -3.50 -4.22
C SER A 182 -17.87 -2.02 -4.58
N ASP A 183 -18.09 -1.75 -5.86
CA ASP A 183 -18.34 -0.42 -6.39
C ASP A 183 -19.80 0.03 -6.19
N VAL A 184 -20.16 1.17 -6.77
CA VAL A 184 -21.51 1.74 -6.67
C VAL A 184 -22.62 0.86 -7.29
N ASN A 185 -22.28 -0.04 -8.22
CA ASN A 185 -23.21 -0.97 -8.86
C ASN A 185 -23.29 -2.31 -8.13
N GLY A 186 -22.46 -2.53 -7.11
CA GLY A 186 -22.33 -3.80 -6.41
C GLY A 186 -21.37 -4.78 -7.11
N ASP A 187 -20.64 -4.33 -8.13
CA ASP A 187 -19.63 -5.14 -8.82
C ASP A 187 -18.30 -5.11 -8.02
N PRO A 188 -17.50 -6.19 -8.06
CA PRO A 188 -16.19 -6.22 -7.41
C PRO A 188 -15.27 -5.10 -7.88
N VAL A 189 -14.57 -4.43 -6.97
CA VAL A 189 -13.50 -3.51 -7.36
C VAL A 189 -12.24 -4.29 -7.77
N GLY A 190 -11.48 -3.75 -8.71
CA GLY A 190 -10.31 -4.36 -9.32
C GLY A 190 -8.97 -3.85 -8.80
N MET A 191 -7.90 -4.51 -9.22
CA MET A 191 -6.52 -4.07 -9.01
C MET A 191 -6.08 -3.06 -10.06
N SER A 192 -5.03 -2.30 -9.75
CA SER A 192 -4.39 -1.42 -10.74
C SER A 192 -3.40 -2.19 -11.62
N ALA A 193 -3.04 -1.61 -12.77
CA ALA A 193 -1.99 -2.17 -13.63
C ALA A 193 -0.61 -2.23 -12.93
N SER A 194 -0.31 -1.28 -12.05
CA SER A 194 0.92 -1.32 -11.27
C SER A 194 0.90 -2.47 -10.26
N TYR A 195 -0.24 -2.74 -9.62
CA TYR A 195 -0.36 -3.89 -8.71
C TYR A 195 -0.27 -5.21 -9.47
N ALA A 196 -0.97 -5.32 -10.61
CA ALA A 196 -0.91 -6.49 -11.49
C ALA A 196 0.53 -6.86 -11.87
N ALA A 197 1.35 -5.86 -12.23
CA ALA A 197 2.76 -6.07 -12.57
C ALA A 197 3.60 -6.60 -11.40
N LEU A 198 3.33 -6.15 -10.17
CA LEU A 198 4.03 -6.64 -8.98
C LEU A 198 3.54 -8.02 -8.53
N LYS A 199 2.22 -8.26 -8.62
CA LYS A 199 1.57 -9.51 -8.22
C LYS A 199 1.93 -10.68 -9.14
N SER A 200 1.96 -10.43 -10.45
CA SER A 200 2.12 -11.47 -11.46
C SER A 200 3.39 -12.29 -11.28
N SER A 201 3.27 -13.60 -11.49
CA SER A 201 4.40 -14.52 -11.63
C SER A 201 4.92 -14.58 -13.08
N ALA A 202 4.10 -14.18 -14.06
CA ALA A 202 4.47 -14.08 -15.46
C ALA A 202 5.39 -12.89 -15.76
N VAL A 203 5.38 -11.85 -14.92
CA VAL A 203 6.28 -10.70 -14.97
C VAL A 203 7.30 -10.80 -13.85
N THR A 204 8.59 -10.86 -14.19
CA THR A 204 9.66 -10.90 -13.19
C THR A 204 10.60 -9.72 -13.35
N TYR A 205 10.73 -8.91 -12.30
CA TYR A 205 11.73 -7.85 -12.20
C TYR A 205 12.95 -8.38 -11.45
N THR A 206 14.12 -8.35 -12.10
CA THR A 206 15.35 -8.91 -11.52
C THR A 206 16.19 -7.89 -10.75
N GLU A 207 16.07 -6.60 -11.06
CA GLU A 207 16.87 -5.53 -10.45
C GLU A 207 16.06 -4.24 -10.24
N GLY A 208 16.58 -3.36 -9.39
CA GLY A 208 16.01 -2.04 -9.13
C GLY A 208 14.83 -2.01 -8.16
N SER A 209 14.20 -0.84 -8.04
CA SER A 209 13.12 -0.61 -7.07
C SER A 209 11.84 -1.39 -7.37
N LEU A 210 11.56 -1.73 -8.65
CA LEU A 210 10.45 -2.62 -8.99
C LEU A 210 10.68 -4.07 -8.55
N ALA A 211 11.91 -4.58 -8.64
CA ALA A 211 12.23 -5.92 -8.12
C ALA A 211 12.08 -5.99 -6.60
N GLN A 212 12.42 -4.91 -5.88
CA GLN A 212 12.15 -4.82 -4.45
C GLN A 212 10.65 -4.76 -4.16
N ALA A 213 9.91 -3.92 -4.89
CA ALA A 213 8.47 -3.78 -4.69
C ALA A 213 7.71 -5.09 -4.99
N GLN A 214 8.12 -5.82 -6.03
CA GLN A 214 7.57 -7.13 -6.37
C GLN A 214 7.85 -8.15 -5.25
N ARG A 215 9.10 -8.24 -4.76
CA ARG A 215 9.44 -9.14 -3.64
C ARG A 215 8.62 -8.85 -2.39
N VAL A 216 8.42 -7.58 -2.04
CA VAL A 216 7.61 -7.22 -0.87
C VAL A 216 6.15 -7.58 -1.10
N THR A 217 5.58 -7.22 -2.26
CA THR A 217 4.18 -7.54 -2.60
C THR A 217 3.92 -9.05 -2.51
N GLN A 218 4.75 -9.87 -3.17
CA GLN A 218 4.61 -11.32 -3.14
C GLN A 218 4.89 -11.91 -1.74
N GLY A 219 5.81 -11.31 -0.98
CA GLY A 219 6.07 -11.69 0.41
C GLY A 219 4.87 -11.44 1.33
N VAL A 220 4.20 -10.31 1.16
CA VAL A 220 2.95 -9.98 1.88
C VAL A 220 1.85 -10.98 1.52
N GLU A 221 1.65 -11.26 0.23
CA GLU A 221 0.64 -12.25 -0.19
C GLU A 221 0.95 -13.66 0.34
N LYS A 222 2.23 -14.04 0.44
CA LYS A 222 2.64 -15.30 1.07
C LYS A 222 2.27 -15.36 2.55
N ILE A 223 2.38 -14.24 3.29
CA ILE A 223 1.91 -14.17 4.68
C ILE A 223 0.40 -14.42 4.75
N PHE A 224 -0.38 -13.75 3.90
CA PHE A 224 -1.83 -13.94 3.85
C PHE A 224 -2.22 -15.39 3.47
N ALA A 225 -1.53 -15.99 2.48
CA ALA A 225 -1.71 -17.40 2.13
C ALA A 225 -1.43 -18.32 3.32
N GLY A 226 -0.35 -18.05 4.07
CA GLY A 226 0.01 -18.80 5.27
C GLY A 226 -1.02 -18.68 6.40
N ALA A 227 -1.57 -17.49 6.61
CA ALA A 227 -2.64 -17.24 7.58
C ALA A 227 -3.95 -17.95 7.17
N ASN A 228 -4.31 -17.89 5.90
CA ASN A 228 -5.48 -18.56 5.34
C ASN A 228 -5.35 -20.10 5.46
N ALA A 229 -4.17 -20.66 5.15
CA ALA A 229 -3.91 -22.10 5.28
C ALA A 229 -4.00 -22.60 6.74
N GLN A 230 -3.76 -21.72 7.72
CA GLN A 230 -3.92 -22.01 9.14
C GLN A 230 -5.36 -21.81 9.63
N GLY A 231 -6.29 -21.39 8.77
CA GLY A 231 -7.68 -21.08 9.12
C GLY A 231 -7.82 -19.81 9.97
N ALA A 232 -6.80 -18.96 10.00
CA ALA A 232 -6.76 -17.75 10.80
C ALA A 232 -7.57 -16.60 10.15
N ILE A 233 -7.64 -16.60 8.83
CA ILE A 233 -8.45 -15.71 8.00
C ILE A 233 -9.09 -16.51 6.86
N THR A 234 -9.97 -15.88 6.08
CA THR A 234 -10.55 -16.46 4.87
C THR A 234 -10.29 -15.51 3.70
N LEU A 235 -9.11 -15.63 3.08
CA LEU A 235 -8.69 -14.79 1.96
C LEU A 235 -7.96 -15.65 0.93
N ASP A 236 -8.53 -15.75 -0.27
CA ASP A 236 -7.79 -16.26 -1.42
C ASP A 236 -6.83 -15.20 -1.92
N THR A 237 -5.56 -15.54 -2.09
CA THR A 237 -4.57 -14.61 -2.62
C THR A 237 -4.91 -14.15 -4.03
N GLU A 238 -5.60 -14.95 -4.86
CA GLU A 238 -6.01 -14.53 -6.20
C GLU A 238 -7.00 -13.36 -6.18
N ASN A 239 -7.77 -13.22 -5.09
CA ASN A 239 -8.74 -12.15 -4.88
C ASN A 239 -8.13 -10.85 -4.35
N ILE A 240 -6.84 -10.84 -4.00
CA ILE A 240 -6.17 -9.63 -3.51
C ILE A 240 -6.00 -8.63 -4.64
N ILE A 241 -6.54 -7.43 -4.44
CA ILE A 241 -6.47 -6.32 -5.41
C ILE A 241 -5.37 -5.31 -5.07
N TYR A 242 -4.95 -5.29 -3.81
CA TYR A 242 -3.87 -4.45 -3.30
C TYR A 242 -3.38 -5.05 -1.98
N SER A 243 -2.07 -5.03 -1.76
CA SER A 243 -1.49 -5.36 -0.47
C SER A 243 -0.23 -4.54 -0.20
N THR A 244 0.06 -4.36 1.08
CA THR A 244 1.19 -3.56 1.53
C THR A 244 1.65 -4.01 2.92
N TRP A 245 2.87 -3.60 3.26
CA TRP A 245 3.47 -3.73 4.58
C TRP A 245 3.81 -2.34 5.10
N PHE A 246 3.70 -2.13 6.40
CA PHE A 246 4.10 -0.88 7.03
C PHE A 246 4.52 -1.07 8.49
N THR A 247 5.44 -0.22 8.92
CA THR A 247 5.91 -0.12 10.31
C THR A 247 5.27 1.08 10.99
N THR A 248 4.93 0.95 12.27
CA THR A 248 4.39 2.04 13.09
C THR A 248 5.50 2.76 13.86
N GLU A 249 5.34 4.07 14.04
CA GLU A 249 6.31 4.95 14.72
C GLU A 249 6.68 4.48 16.14
N SER A 250 7.90 4.79 16.58
CA SER A 250 8.34 4.56 17.96
C SER A 250 7.91 5.73 18.85
N VAL A 251 6.69 5.69 19.40
CA VAL A 251 6.15 6.76 20.25
C VAL A 251 7.05 7.16 21.45
N GLY A 252 7.94 6.26 21.90
CA GLY A 252 8.93 6.54 22.96
C GLY A 252 10.16 7.30 22.47
N ASP A 253 10.74 6.89 21.35
CA ASP A 253 11.96 7.49 20.80
C ASP A 253 11.67 8.83 20.12
N SER A 254 10.55 8.95 19.39
CA SER A 254 10.15 10.21 18.75
C SER A 254 9.82 11.30 19.80
N LEU A 255 9.22 10.93 20.95
CA LEU A 255 8.98 11.87 22.05
C LEU A 255 10.28 12.29 22.74
N PHE A 256 11.23 11.37 22.90
CA PHE A 256 12.55 11.70 23.45
C PHE A 256 13.34 12.61 22.50
N ALA A 257 13.35 12.30 21.20
CA ALA A 257 13.97 13.13 20.16
C ALA A 257 13.33 14.53 20.09
N THR A 258 12.01 14.63 20.17
CA THR A 258 11.29 15.91 20.19
C THR A 258 11.62 16.72 21.44
N LYS A 259 11.68 16.07 22.62
CA LYS A 259 12.13 16.72 23.86
C LYS A 259 13.57 17.19 23.76
N ALA A 260 14.46 16.38 23.20
CA ALA A 260 15.86 16.76 22.98
C ALA A 260 15.98 17.94 22.01
N ALA A 261 15.28 17.90 20.88
CA ALA A 261 15.25 18.99 19.90
C ALA A 261 14.68 20.29 20.47
N THR A 262 13.61 20.20 21.26
CA THR A 262 13.04 21.36 21.97
C THR A 262 14.01 21.89 23.03
N ALA A 263 14.70 21.01 23.78
CA ALA A 263 15.71 21.39 24.76
C ALA A 263 16.91 22.07 24.11
N THR A 264 17.39 21.58 22.96
CA THR A 264 18.47 22.19 22.18
C THR A 264 18.02 23.52 21.57
N GLY A 265 16.80 23.61 21.05
CA GLY A 265 16.22 24.85 20.53
C GLY A 265 16.07 25.93 21.61
N LEU A 266 15.63 25.55 22.81
CA LEU A 266 15.52 26.46 23.96
C LEU A 266 16.90 26.88 24.51
N ALA A 267 17.86 25.96 24.56
CA ALA A 267 19.24 26.27 24.94
C ALA A 267 19.92 27.22 23.93
N SER A 268 19.63 27.06 22.64
CA SER A 268 20.12 27.94 21.58
C SER A 268 19.46 29.33 21.63
N ALA A 269 18.18 29.40 22.02
CA ALA A 269 17.46 30.67 22.21
C ALA A 269 17.95 31.46 23.45
N ASN A 270 18.34 30.76 24.53
CA ASN A 270 18.90 31.38 25.74
C ASN A 270 20.38 31.78 25.62
N GLY A 271 21.06 31.40 24.53
CA GLY A 271 22.45 31.78 24.26
C GLY A 271 22.63 33.21 23.69
N PHE A 272 21.56 33.96 23.48
CA PHE A 272 21.60 35.33 22.92
C PHE A 272 21.57 36.45 24.00
N VAL A 273 21.71 36.10 25.28
CA VAL A 273 21.85 37.08 26.38
C VAL A 273 23.09 36.76 27.21
N ALA A 274 24.25 37.11 26.67
CA ALA A 274 25.49 37.36 27.42
C ALA A 274 26.34 38.39 26.67
#